data_AF-A0A0K8TAH3-F1
#
_entry.id   AF-A0A0K8TAH3-F1
#
_cell.length_a   1.000
_cell.length_b   1.000
_cell.length_c   1.000
_cell.angle_alpha   90.00
_cell.angle_beta   90.00
_cell.angle_gamma   90.00
#
_symmetry.space_group_name_H-M   'P 1'
#
loop_
_entity.id
_entity.type
_entity.pdbx_description
1 polymer ?
#
loop_
_entity_poly.entity_id
_entity_poly.type
_entity_poly.pdbx_seq_one_letter_code
_entity_poly.pdbx_strand_id
1 'polypeptide(L)'
;TKEIRPEKYYIYILRVERANQPDPSYLFRSYKEFCEFQHKICIMFPLAKCYSLQGTSLHVGRSNIKQVAAKRMVEIKKFLSSLFLMADEICHSDLVYTFFHPLLRDQQEASIHQAKLKDRKKDRLMNNDPYIIKGQINLYIHYEKDTLWVMVQHVQGLNYLPNG
;
A
#
# COMPACT_ATOMS: atom_id res chain seq x y z
N THR A 1 -5.59 -0.64 36.01
CA THR A 1 -5.22 -1.01 34.62
C THR A 1 -5.01 0.26 33.83
N LYS A 2 -3.78 0.56 33.38
CA LYS A 2 -3.52 1.76 32.56
C LYS A 2 -4.20 1.56 31.21
N GLU A 3 -5.27 2.30 30.98
CA GLU A 3 -5.94 2.38 29.68
C GLU A 3 -4.94 3.00 28.70
N ILE A 4 -4.33 2.17 27.84
CA ILE A 4 -3.44 2.62 26.78
C ILE A 4 -4.33 3.34 25.77
N ARG A 5 -4.47 4.66 25.94
CA ARG A 5 -5.12 5.49 24.95
C ARG A 5 -4.39 5.29 23.62
N PRO A 6 -5.08 4.87 22.54
CA PRO A 6 -4.44 4.74 21.24
C PRO A 6 -3.99 6.13 20.81
N GLU A 7 -2.68 6.34 20.79
CA GLU A 7 -2.10 7.60 20.35
C GLU A 7 -2.55 7.85 18.91
N LYS A 8 -3.12 9.03 18.62
CA LYS A 8 -3.63 9.33 17.28
C LYS A 8 -2.47 9.73 16.37
N TYR A 9 -1.84 8.75 15.73
CA TYR A 9 -0.76 8.98 14.76
C TYR A 9 -1.20 8.76 13.32
N TYR A 10 -0.47 9.36 12.38
CA TYR A 10 -0.65 9.11 10.96
C TYR A 10 0.06 7.82 10.57
N ILE A 11 -0.68 6.93 9.91
CA ILE A 11 -0.18 5.75 9.22
C ILE A 11 -0.11 6.04 7.72
N TYR A 12 0.94 5.57 7.07
CA TYR A 12 1.12 5.60 5.63
C TYR A 12 0.85 4.22 5.06
N ILE A 13 0.08 4.20 3.98
CA ILE A 13 -0.30 2.96 3.28
C ILE A 13 0.64 2.80 2.08
N LEU A 14 1.40 1.71 2.08
CA LEU A 14 2.23 1.30 0.94
C LEU A 14 1.44 0.31 0.10
N ARG A 15 1.39 0.55 -1.22
CA ARG A 15 0.97 -0.46 -2.19
C ARG A 15 2.24 -1.16 -2.69
N VAL A 16 2.33 -2.46 -2.50
CA VAL A 16 3.50 -3.26 -2.86
C VAL A 16 3.13 -4.24 -3.96
N GLU A 17 3.83 -4.12 -5.08
CA GLU A 17 3.74 -5.06 -6.21
C GLU A 17 4.99 -5.94 -6.21
N ARG A 18 4.82 -7.20 -6.57
CA ARG A 18 5.91 -8.18 -6.63
C ARG A 18 5.84 -8.88 -7.97
N ALA A 19 6.99 -9.16 -8.57
CA ALA A 19 7.06 -9.73 -9.92
C ALA A 19 6.22 -11.02 -10.10
N ASN A 20 6.14 -11.86 -9.07
CA ASN A 20 5.45 -13.15 -9.11
C ASN A 20 4.12 -13.15 -8.36
N GLN A 21 3.50 -11.99 -8.12
CA GLN A 21 2.20 -11.89 -7.45
C GLN A 21 1.29 -10.95 -8.26
N PRO A 22 0.16 -11.44 -8.78
CA PRO A 22 -0.73 -10.62 -9.62
C PRO A 22 -1.41 -9.50 -8.82
N ASP A 23 -1.73 -9.77 -7.55
CA ASP A 23 -2.42 -8.82 -6.69
C ASP A 23 -1.44 -8.02 -5.83
N PRO A 24 -1.57 -6.68 -5.77
CA PRO A 24 -0.77 -5.86 -4.88
C PRO A 24 -1.16 -6.08 -3.41
N SER A 25 -0.17 -6.06 -2.51
CA SER A 25 -0.43 -6.03 -1.07
C SER A 25 -0.40 -4.60 -0.52
N TYR A 26 -1.12 -4.37 0.58
CA TYR A 26 -1.18 -3.08 1.25
C TYR A 26 -0.57 -3.19 2.64
N LEU A 27 0.45 -2.38 2.91
CA LEU A 27 1.16 -2.37 4.19
C LEU A 27 0.94 -1.04 4.91
N PHE A 28 0.89 -1.09 6.24
CA PHE A 28 0.59 0.03 7.09
C PHE A 28 1.79 0.30 8.00
N ARG A 29 2.46 1.43 7.76
CA ARG A 29 3.68 1.82 8.46
C ARG A 29 3.58 3.26 8.93
N SER A 30 4.05 3.51 10.15
CA SER A 30 4.22 4.82 10.74
C SER A 30 5.47 5.51 10.21
N TYR A 31 5.56 6.83 10.34
CA TYR A 31 6.78 7.57 9.97
C TYR A 31 8.01 7.10 10.78
N LYS A 32 7.81 6.73 12.05
CA LYS A 32 8.88 6.25 12.93
C LYS A 32 9.52 4.98 12.36
N GLU A 33 8.71 4.05 11.87
CA GLU A 33 9.20 2.81 11.25
C GLU A 33 10.04 3.10 9.99
N PHE A 34 9.66 4.08 9.17
CA PHE A 34 10.49 4.51 8.04
C PHE A 34 11.83 5.08 8.48
N CYS A 35 11.85 5.91 9.53
CA CYS A 35 13.10 6.46 10.08
C CYS A 35 14.00 5.34 10.62
N GLU A 36 13.44 4.39 11.37
CA GLU A 36 14.19 3.23 11.89
C GLU A 36 14.76 2.37 10.75
N PHE A 37 13.95 2.12 9.72
CA PHE A 37 14.37 1.37 8.55
C PHE A 37 15.51 2.07 7.79
N GLN A 38 15.36 3.37 7.50
CA GLN A 38 16.39 4.17 6.85
C GLN A 38 17.68 4.19 7.67
N HIS A 39 17.57 4.35 8.99
CA HIS A 39 18.74 4.33 9.88
C HIS A 39 19.47 2.98 9.85
N LYS A 40 18.73 1.87 9.88
CA LYS A 40 19.31 0.52 9.77
C LYS A 40 20.02 0.31 8.43
N ILE A 41 19.44 0.80 7.32
CA ILE A 41 20.10 0.75 5.99
C ILE A 41 21.43 1.50 6.04
N CYS A 42 21.49 2.70 6.62
CA CYS A 42 22.72 3.46 6.74
C CYS A 42 23.79 2.77 7.61
N ILE A 43 23.39 2.08 8.68
CA ILE A 43 24.33 1.32 9.52
C ILE A 43 24.89 0.11 8.75
N MET A 44 24.04 -0.62 8.04
CA MET A 44 24.44 -1.83 7.31
C MET A 44 25.26 -1.51 6.05
N PHE A 45 24.98 -0.37 5.41
CA PHE A 45 25.58 0.03 4.13
C PHE A 45 26.17 1.45 4.24
N PRO A 46 27.26 1.65 5.00
CA PRO A 46 27.78 2.98 5.33
C PRO A 46 28.33 3.76 4.12
N LEU A 47 28.71 3.05 3.04
CA LEU A 47 29.19 3.67 1.80
C LEU A 47 28.04 4.12 0.88
N ALA A 48 26.81 3.73 1.18
CA ALA A 48 25.68 4.00 0.33
C ALA A 48 25.08 5.40 0.62
N LYS A 49 24.91 6.20 -0.43
CA LYS A 49 24.31 7.54 -0.34
C LYS A 49 22.79 7.43 -0.15
N CYS A 50 22.35 7.18 1.07
CA CYS A 50 20.94 7.09 1.41
C CYS A 50 20.33 8.48 1.70
N TYR A 51 19.12 8.74 1.22
CA TYR A 51 18.38 9.94 1.60
C TYR A 51 17.96 9.90 3.07
N SER A 52 18.24 10.96 3.81
CA SER A 52 17.88 11.07 5.22
C SER A 52 16.41 11.46 5.38
N LEU A 53 15.68 10.70 6.20
CA LEU A 53 14.34 11.06 6.68
C LEU A 53 14.40 11.92 7.95
N GLN A 54 15.59 12.25 8.44
CA GLN A 54 15.76 13.03 9.66
C GLN A 54 15.60 14.52 9.38
N GLY A 55 14.36 15.01 9.43
CA GLY A 55 14.08 16.44 9.26
C GLY A 55 12.83 16.98 9.96
N THR A 56 12.01 16.13 10.60
CA THR A 56 10.68 16.57 11.08
C THR A 56 10.44 16.37 12.57
N SER A 57 11.45 16.01 13.37
CA SER A 57 11.27 15.75 14.82
C SER A 57 11.50 16.95 15.74
N LEU A 58 12.06 18.07 15.26
CA LEU A 58 12.57 19.13 16.17
C LEU A 58 11.74 20.40 16.29
N HIS A 59 10.61 20.54 15.57
CA HIS A 59 9.77 21.73 15.73
C HIS A 59 8.76 21.52 16.85
N VAL A 60 9.25 21.65 18.09
CA VAL A 60 8.46 21.93 19.30
C VAL A 60 7.79 23.28 19.08
N GLY A 61 6.58 23.27 18.57
CA GLY A 61 5.85 24.51 18.29
C GLY A 61 4.72 24.25 17.32
N ARG A 62 3.53 23.98 17.86
CA ARG A 62 2.21 24.10 17.20
C ARG A 62 2.23 23.85 15.69
N SER A 63 2.54 22.63 15.26
CA SER A 63 2.70 22.32 13.84
C SER A 63 1.52 21.50 13.33
N ASN A 64 0.81 22.06 12.36
CA ASN A 64 -0.37 21.52 11.69
C ASN A 64 -0.16 20.05 11.29
N ILE A 65 -0.71 19.12 12.09
CA ILE A 65 -0.40 17.68 12.02
C ILE A 65 -0.69 17.10 10.62
N LYS A 66 -1.69 17.66 9.91
CA LYS A 66 -2.00 17.31 8.50
C LYS A 66 -0.89 17.73 7.54
N GLN A 67 -0.38 18.96 7.66
CA GLN A 67 0.72 19.45 6.82
C GLN A 67 2.01 18.66 7.09
N VAL A 68 2.28 18.32 8.35
CA VAL A 68 3.42 17.47 8.71
C VAL A 68 3.29 16.09 8.06
N ALA A 69 2.12 15.47 8.11
CA ALA A 69 1.87 14.19 7.45
C ALA A 69 2.05 14.26 5.92
N ALA A 70 1.58 15.34 5.29
CA ALA A 70 1.76 15.56 3.85
C ALA A 70 3.24 15.75 3.47
N LYS A 71 4.01 16.54 4.25
CA LYS A 71 5.45 16.71 4.05
C LYS A 71 6.20 15.38 4.17
N ARG A 72 5.91 14.61 5.22
CA ARG A 72 6.49 13.29 5.45
C ARG A 72 6.18 12.30 4.32
N MET A 73 4.98 12.36 3.72
CA MET A 73 4.65 11.54 2.55
C MET A 73 5.58 11.82 1.36
N VAL A 74 5.92 13.09 1.12
CA VAL A 74 6.86 13.47 0.06
C VAL A 74 8.27 12.95 0.36
N GLU A 75 8.73 13.06 1.59
CA GLU A 75 10.03 12.53 2.03
C GLU A 75 10.10 11.01 1.90
N ILE A 76 9.06 10.29 2.37
CA ILE A 76 8.94 8.84 2.25
C ILE A 76 9.01 8.42 0.77
N LYS A 77 8.24 9.06 -0.11
CA LYS A 77 8.26 8.74 -1.55
C LYS A 77 9.66 8.88 -2.14
N LYS A 78 10.35 9.99 -1.85
CA LYS A 78 11.72 10.23 -2.33
C LYS A 78 12.69 9.16 -1.82
N PHE A 79 12.63 8.85 -0.53
CA PHE A 79 13.45 7.80 0.07
C PHE A 79 13.20 6.44 -0.60
N LEU A 80 11.93 6.03 -0.76
CA LEU A 80 11.61 4.75 -1.39
C LEU A 80 12.06 4.67 -2.86
N SER A 81 11.82 5.72 -3.64
CA SER A 81 12.30 5.79 -5.02
C SER A 81 13.82 5.69 -5.10
N SER A 82 14.54 6.33 -4.19
CA SER A 82 16.00 6.24 -4.15
C SER A 82 16.50 4.86 -3.74
N LEU A 83 15.84 4.22 -2.77
CA LEU A 83 16.22 2.90 -2.26
C LEU A 83 16.24 1.85 -3.37
N PHE A 84 15.20 1.84 -4.22
CA PHE A 84 15.10 0.90 -5.34
C PHE A 84 15.97 1.28 -6.56
N LEU A 85 16.74 2.37 -6.48
CA LEU A 85 17.81 2.71 -7.44
C LEU A 85 19.21 2.41 -6.90
N MET A 86 19.32 1.95 -5.66
CA MET A 86 20.60 1.51 -5.07
C MET A 86 21.00 0.14 -5.62
N ALA A 87 22.25 -0.26 -5.38
CA ALA A 87 22.76 -1.56 -5.79
C ALA A 87 21.89 -2.71 -5.27
N ASP A 88 21.84 -3.82 -6.03
CA ASP A 88 20.98 -4.98 -5.75
C ASP A 88 21.21 -5.55 -4.35
N GLU A 89 22.47 -5.62 -3.90
CA GLU A 89 22.85 -6.04 -2.55
C GLU A 89 22.18 -5.21 -1.43
N ILE A 90 21.74 -3.99 -1.73
CA ILE A 90 21.04 -3.10 -0.80
C ILE A 90 19.54 -3.21 -1.01
N CYS A 91 19.05 -2.97 -2.23
CA CYS A 91 17.61 -2.88 -2.51
C CYS A 91 16.89 -4.24 -2.43
N HIS A 92 17.63 -5.33 -2.60
CA HIS A 92 17.18 -6.71 -2.41
C HIS A 92 17.74 -7.36 -1.13
N SER A 93 18.24 -6.56 -0.17
CA SER A 93 18.68 -7.09 1.13
C SER A 93 17.51 -7.61 1.98
N ASP A 94 17.81 -8.55 2.89
CA ASP A 94 16.84 -9.07 3.85
C ASP A 94 16.17 -7.98 4.68
N LEU A 95 16.88 -6.90 4.98
CA LEU A 95 16.35 -5.77 5.72
C LEU A 95 15.23 -5.06 4.94
N VAL A 96 15.41 -4.87 3.63
CA VAL A 96 14.36 -4.30 2.75
C VAL A 96 13.18 -5.27 2.69
N TYR A 97 13.42 -6.54 2.39
CA TYR A 97 12.35 -7.52 2.30
C TYR A 97 11.55 -7.67 3.61
N THR A 98 12.23 -7.61 4.76
CA THR A 98 11.59 -7.63 6.08
C THR A 98 10.66 -6.43 6.28
N PHE A 99 11.10 -5.22 5.92
CA PHE A 99 10.27 -4.02 6.05
C PHE A 99 9.00 -4.10 5.18
N PHE A 100 9.14 -4.64 3.96
CA PHE A 100 8.05 -4.81 3.00
C PHE A 100 7.29 -6.13 3.15
N HIS A 101 7.55 -6.93 4.18
CA HIS A 101 6.78 -8.15 4.44
C HIS A 101 5.43 -7.81 5.10
N PRO A 102 4.31 -8.43 4.69
CA PRO A 102 3.02 -8.25 5.36
C PRO A 102 3.08 -8.63 6.83
N LEU A 103 2.46 -7.81 7.68
CA LEU A 103 2.31 -8.08 9.11
C LEU A 103 0.84 -8.37 9.44
N LEU A 104 0.58 -9.03 10.56
CA LEU A 104 -0.78 -9.39 10.98
C LEU A 104 -1.71 -8.15 11.06
N ARG A 105 -1.19 -7.02 11.55
CA ARG A 105 -1.94 -5.77 11.60
C ARG A 105 -2.33 -5.23 10.22
N ASP A 106 -1.56 -5.54 9.18
CA ASP A 106 -1.85 -5.07 7.82
C ASP A 106 -3.13 -5.72 7.28
N GLN A 107 -3.42 -6.96 7.70
CA GLN A 107 -4.66 -7.68 7.34
C GLN A 107 -5.88 -7.09 8.06
N GLN A 108 -5.71 -6.73 9.34
CA GLN A 108 -6.76 -6.12 10.16
C GLN A 108 -7.09 -4.71 9.66
N GLU A 109 -6.06 -3.89 9.37
CA GLU A 109 -6.23 -2.54 8.85
C GLU A 109 -6.74 -2.53 7.40
N ALA A 110 -6.33 -3.48 6.54
CA ALA A 110 -6.87 -3.61 5.20
C ALA A 110 -8.40 -3.76 5.22
N SER A 111 -8.95 -4.55 6.14
CA SER A 111 -10.40 -4.72 6.27
C SER A 111 -11.13 -3.41 6.63
N ILE A 112 -10.54 -2.60 7.52
CA ILE A 112 -11.09 -1.29 7.95
C ILE A 112 -10.96 -0.24 6.84
N HIS A 113 -9.82 -0.22 6.16
CA HIS A 113 -9.51 0.78 5.13
C HIS A 113 -10.06 0.42 3.75
N GLN A 114 -10.36 -0.84 3.45
CA GLN A 114 -11.07 -1.24 2.23
C GLN A 114 -12.46 -0.58 2.14
N ALA A 115 -13.16 -0.40 3.27
CA ALA A 115 -14.42 0.36 3.29
C ALA A 115 -14.20 1.83 2.89
N LYS A 116 -13.19 2.51 3.45
CA LYS A 116 -12.86 3.92 3.16
C LYS A 116 -12.22 4.13 1.78
N LEU A 117 -11.51 3.13 1.26
CA LEU A 117 -10.90 3.13 -0.08
C LEU A 117 -11.94 2.83 -1.16
N LYS A 118 -13.01 2.06 -0.87
CA LYS A 118 -14.16 1.90 -1.78
C LYS A 118 -14.89 3.22 -1.99
N ASP A 119 -15.06 4.03 -0.93
CA ASP A 119 -15.63 5.38 -1.06
C ASP A 119 -14.71 6.31 -1.88
N ARG A 120 -13.39 6.27 -1.64
CA ARG A 120 -12.42 7.01 -2.47
C ARG A 120 -12.23 6.48 -3.89
N LYS A 121 -12.54 5.21 -4.15
CA LYS A 121 -12.58 4.66 -5.52
C LYS A 121 -13.70 5.31 -6.32
N LYS A 122 -14.84 5.64 -5.69
CA LYS A 122 -15.93 6.37 -6.35
C LYS A 122 -15.48 7.76 -6.85
N ASP A 123 -14.65 8.46 -6.07
CA ASP A 123 -14.08 9.76 -6.46
C ASP A 123 -12.92 9.66 -7.46
N ARG A 124 -12.10 8.59 -7.38
CA ARG A 124 -10.97 8.37 -8.31
C ARG A 124 -11.38 7.81 -9.66
N LEU A 125 -12.54 7.15 -9.77
CA LEU A 125 -13.09 6.69 -11.05
C LEU A 125 -13.41 7.85 -12.03
N MET A 126 -13.43 9.10 -11.56
CA MET A 126 -13.61 10.27 -12.42
C MET A 126 -12.32 10.87 -12.99
N ASN A 127 -11.13 10.44 -12.54
CA ASN A 127 -9.87 11.02 -13.03
C ASN A 127 -8.79 9.96 -13.25
N ASN A 128 -8.64 9.58 -14.53
CA ASN A 128 -7.46 9.01 -15.19
C ASN A 128 -6.75 7.84 -14.50
N ASP A 129 -7.12 6.61 -14.89
CA ASP A 129 -6.17 5.49 -15.04
C ASP A 129 -6.68 4.53 -16.15
N PRO A 130 -5.82 3.99 -17.03
CA PRO A 130 -6.22 3.21 -18.22
C PRO A 130 -6.58 1.75 -17.93
N TYR A 131 -6.58 1.31 -16.67
CA TYR A 131 -7.03 -0.02 -16.28
C TYR A 131 -8.56 -0.05 -16.16
N ILE A 132 -9.22 0.20 -17.29
CA ILE A 132 -10.67 0.16 -17.41
C ILE A 132 -11.08 -1.31 -17.35
N ILE A 133 -11.80 -1.70 -16.30
CA ILE A 133 -12.65 -2.89 -16.33
C ILE A 133 -13.73 -2.58 -17.38
N LYS A 134 -13.52 -3.03 -18.62
CA LYS A 134 -14.41 -2.72 -19.75
C LYS A 134 -15.70 -3.54 -19.76
N GLY A 135 -15.73 -4.62 -18.97
CA GLY A 135 -16.83 -5.58 -18.92
C GLY A 135 -17.76 -5.41 -17.71
N GLN A 136 -19.07 -5.52 -17.93
CA GLN A 136 -20.06 -5.75 -16.89
C GLN A 136 -20.75 -7.08 -17.16
N ILE A 137 -20.86 -7.92 -16.12
CA ILE A 137 -21.57 -9.21 -16.18
C ILE A 137 -22.61 -9.24 -15.07
N ASN A 138 -23.84 -9.63 -15.40
CA ASN A 138 -24.87 -9.95 -14.43
C ASN A 138 -25.01 -11.47 -14.30
N LEU A 139 -24.78 -11.99 -13.09
CA LEU A 139 -24.80 -13.41 -12.78
C LEU A 139 -25.89 -13.74 -11.77
N TYR A 140 -26.60 -14.84 -12.03
CA TYR A 140 -27.44 -15.50 -11.05
C TYR A 140 -26.81 -16.85 -10.69
N ILE A 141 -26.53 -17.04 -9.40
CA ILE A 141 -25.85 -18.23 -8.88
C ILE A 141 -26.78 -18.91 -7.89
N HIS A 142 -27.03 -20.20 -8.10
CA HIS A 142 -27.93 -21.00 -7.29
C HIS A 142 -27.35 -22.40 -7.09
N TYR A 143 -27.35 -22.93 -5.87
CA TYR A 143 -26.86 -24.28 -5.58
C TYR A 143 -27.97 -25.10 -4.95
N GLU A 144 -28.32 -26.22 -5.57
CA GLU A 144 -29.38 -27.11 -5.08
C GLU A 144 -29.10 -28.56 -5.52
N LYS A 145 -29.39 -29.54 -4.65
CA LYS A 145 -29.23 -30.98 -4.91
C LYS A 145 -27.86 -31.34 -5.50
N ASP A 146 -26.81 -30.87 -4.82
CA ASP A 146 -25.42 -31.04 -5.24
C ASP A 146 -25.06 -30.53 -6.65
N THR A 147 -25.86 -29.59 -7.17
CA THR A 147 -25.66 -28.97 -8.48
C THR A 147 -25.54 -27.47 -8.35
N LEU A 148 -24.46 -26.90 -8.90
CA LEU A 148 -24.27 -25.46 -9.02
C LEU A 148 -24.81 -24.96 -10.37
N TRP A 149 -25.82 -24.10 -10.30
CA TRP A 149 -26.39 -23.38 -11.42
C TRP A 149 -25.76 -21.99 -11.50
N VAL A 150 -25.13 -21.69 -12.63
CA VAL A 150 -24.59 -20.37 -12.94
C VAL A 150 -25.28 -19.88 -14.21
N MET A 151 -26.13 -18.88 -14.08
CA MET A 151 -26.80 -18.23 -15.20
C MET A 151 -26.16 -16.86 -15.47
N VAL A 152 -25.74 -16.64 -16.71
CA VAL A 152 -25.20 -15.37 -17.18
C VAL A 152 -26.32 -14.63 -17.90
N GLN A 153 -26.84 -13.56 -17.31
CA GLN A 153 -28.01 -12.84 -17.85
C GLN A 153 -27.63 -11.73 -18.84
N HIS A 154 -26.60 -10.95 -18.53
CA HIS A 154 -26.18 -9.83 -19.37
C HIS A 154 -24.67 -9.70 -19.35
N VAL A 155 -24.09 -9.44 -20.52
CA VAL A 155 -22.66 -9.25 -20.72
C VAL A 155 -22.48 -8.03 -21.61
N GLN A 156 -21.80 -7.00 -21.10
CA GLN A 156 -21.53 -5.77 -21.85
C GLN A 156 -20.06 -5.45 -21.78
N GLY A 157 -19.43 -5.12 -22.91
CA GLY A 157 -18.06 -4.59 -22.96
C GLY A 157 -16.94 -5.59 -22.61
N LEU A 158 -17.19 -6.90 -22.68
CA LEU A 158 -16.10 -7.88 -22.69
C LEU A 158 -15.31 -7.74 -24.00
N ASN A 159 -13.99 -7.56 -23.89
CA ASN A 159 -13.12 -7.65 -25.06
C ASN A 159 -13.03 -9.13 -25.45
N TYR A 160 -13.28 -9.44 -26.72
CA TYR A 160 -12.97 -10.75 -27.28
C TYR A 160 -11.45 -10.95 -27.27
N LEU A 161 -10.97 -11.91 -26.50
CA LEU A 161 -9.65 -12.49 -26.70
C LEU A 161 -9.80 -13.51 -27.84
N PRO A 162 -9.03 -13.43 -28.94
CA PRO A 162 -9.07 -14.45 -29.98
C PRO A 162 -8.54 -15.78 -29.42
N ASN A 163 -9.47 -16.71 -29.23
CA ASN A 163 -9.36 -18.16 -29.08
C ASN A 163 -8.34 -18.73 -28.09
N GLY A 164 -8.90 -19.28 -27.01
CA GLY A 164 -8.85 -20.71 -26.75
C GLY A 164 -10.28 -21.18 -26.50
#